data_AF-A0A9P9IW72-F1
#
_entry.id   AF-A0A9P9IW72-F1
#
_cell.length_a   1.000
_cell.length_b   1.000
_cell.length_c   1.000
_cell.angle_alpha   90.00
_cell.angle_beta   90.00
_cell.angle_gamma   90.00
#
_symmetry.space_group_name_H-M   'P 1'
#
loop_
_entity.id
_entity.type
_entity.pdbx_description
1 polymer ?
#
loop_
_entity_poly.entity_id
_entity_poly.type
_entity_poly.pdbx_seq_one_letter_code
_entity_poly.pdbx_strand_id
1 'polypeptide(L)'
;MAPSIVHLPNGQNLTVTPVFGGLFFKSNDLTNHHSPFPPGWTITINSEDEYDPQFSGLDLDDDTSSATEETNAHPRHVHRFKRPTLQSDHLYISSISNPSSNEFRPASSPTRQIAMMLWASLYWYFHQPEPTLQVTNANSKNTSDQGKPKGEWRITVNREGIFKGKVVLPKLERMGLIASEDSSVGVGQDENAAEGWTKMFVSRTSFWQLDPRIYLFTLSPMAQSPFPSGSPYPSRPSSPSPNEPQKELDQVSQGLWSPTAPGPFHSTSHLPTYYPPPPPQYIFTNHTRHPLRPKPPRQGEIFYTRYVPSVGSYLSFRVASISTKPLRHRGPITTLASTPRNSAVLADALVPTTPNPHISLSDSEYLHKWMNDPRVSHFWGESGPQEHQESFLKNNLKSKNSFPVIGCWDGKPFGYFEIYWAKEDNLGKHVPGVGDYDRGFHCLIGEQEFRGKHRVKVWLSALVHYCWLADNRTETVMLEPRVDNEKLKSYLEDAGFYKEREVSFPHKQSNLMKIRRDAWSGPAI
;
A
#
# COMPACT_ATOMS: atom_id res chain seq x y z
N MET A 1 -9.69 -32.21 -15.64
CA MET A 1 -8.92 -30.98 -15.93
C MET A 1 -9.94 -29.89 -16.25
N ALA A 2 -9.69 -28.65 -15.84
CA ALA A 2 -10.50 -27.52 -16.34
C ALA A 2 -10.48 -27.44 -17.86
N PRO A 3 -11.45 -26.75 -18.47
CA PRO A 3 -11.52 -26.63 -19.91
C PRO A 3 -10.26 -25.96 -20.47
N SER A 4 -9.85 -26.42 -21.64
CA SER A 4 -8.81 -25.79 -22.47
C SER A 4 -9.24 -24.42 -22.99
N ILE A 5 -10.52 -24.06 -22.83
CA ILE A 5 -11.09 -22.78 -23.23
C ILE A 5 -11.73 -22.11 -22.01
N VAL A 6 -11.38 -20.85 -21.77
CA VAL A 6 -11.93 -20.00 -20.71
C VAL A 6 -12.94 -19.05 -21.32
N HIS A 7 -14.18 -19.12 -20.85
CA HIS A 7 -15.25 -18.19 -21.22
C HIS A 7 -15.33 -17.06 -20.18
N LEU A 8 -14.87 -15.88 -20.56
CA LEU A 8 -14.87 -14.72 -19.67
C LEU A 8 -16.25 -14.04 -19.62
N PRO A 9 -16.64 -13.40 -18.50
CA PRO A 9 -17.92 -12.71 -18.36
C PRO A 9 -18.20 -11.60 -19.39
N ASN A 10 -17.16 -11.03 -20.00
CA ASN A 10 -17.30 -10.01 -21.06
C ASN A 10 -17.50 -10.61 -22.47
N GLY A 11 -17.72 -11.93 -22.57
CA GLY A 11 -17.94 -12.64 -23.83
C GLY A 11 -16.66 -13.05 -24.57
N GLN A 12 -15.48 -12.72 -24.05
CA GLN A 12 -14.21 -13.10 -24.66
C GLN A 12 -13.79 -14.52 -24.28
N ASN A 13 -13.10 -15.18 -25.21
CA ASN A 13 -12.64 -16.55 -25.04
C ASN A 13 -11.12 -16.61 -25.08
N LEU A 14 -10.53 -17.34 -24.14
CA LEU A 14 -9.09 -17.60 -24.10
C LEU A 14 -8.84 -19.09 -24.23
N THR A 15 -7.85 -19.49 -25.02
CA THR A 15 -7.37 -20.88 -25.06
C THR A 15 -6.18 -21.03 -24.13
N VAL A 16 -6.19 -22.06 -23.29
CA VAL A 16 -5.13 -22.40 -22.34
C VAL A 16 -4.42 -23.68 -22.81
N THR A 17 -3.13 -23.56 -23.10
CA THR A 17 -2.30 -24.68 -23.57
C THR A 17 -1.08 -24.87 -22.66
N PRO A 18 -0.75 -26.10 -22.24
CA PRO A 18 0.49 -26.37 -21.54
C PRO A 18 1.72 -26.04 -22.40
N VAL A 19 2.71 -25.38 -21.81
CA VAL A 19 4.00 -25.07 -22.45
C VAL A 19 5.16 -25.46 -21.53
N PHE A 20 6.40 -25.37 -22.02
CA PHE A 20 7.57 -25.59 -21.18
C PHE A 20 7.57 -24.58 -20.02
N GLY A 21 7.59 -25.07 -18.78
CA GLY A 21 7.63 -24.23 -17.59
C GLY A 21 6.31 -23.53 -17.21
N GLY A 22 5.18 -23.84 -17.82
CA GLY A 22 3.91 -23.20 -17.45
C GLY A 22 2.69 -23.48 -18.34
N LEU A 23 1.79 -22.51 -18.36
CA LEU A 23 0.55 -22.49 -19.13
C LEU A 23 0.51 -21.22 -19.98
N PHE A 24 0.24 -21.37 -21.27
CA PHE A 24 0.07 -20.27 -22.20
C PHE A 24 -1.40 -19.97 -22.42
N PHE A 25 -1.78 -18.71 -22.23
CA PHE A 25 -3.11 -18.16 -22.49
C PHE A 25 -3.07 -17.42 -23.81
N LYS A 26 -3.89 -17.84 -24.77
CA LYS A 26 -4.02 -17.23 -26.08
C LYS A 26 -5.39 -16.57 -26.22
N SER A 27 -5.43 -15.32 -26.67
CA SER A 27 -6.69 -14.67 -27.04
C SER A 27 -7.24 -15.28 -28.33
N ASN A 28 -8.51 -15.70 -28.34
CA ASN A 28 -9.12 -16.33 -29.52
C ASN A 28 -9.64 -15.31 -30.54
N ASP A 29 -9.88 -14.07 -30.11
CA ASP A 29 -10.38 -12.99 -30.97
C ASP A 29 -9.25 -12.00 -31.29
N LEU A 30 -8.29 -12.47 -32.10
CA LEU A 30 -7.21 -11.64 -32.67
C LEU A 30 -7.67 -10.83 -33.89
N THR A 31 -8.85 -11.14 -34.43
CA THR A 31 -9.40 -10.55 -35.66
C THR A 31 -10.00 -9.17 -35.44
N ASN A 32 -10.30 -8.79 -34.19
CA ASN A 32 -10.70 -7.44 -33.84
C ASN A 32 -9.48 -6.60 -33.45
N HIS A 33 -9.19 -5.54 -34.20
CA HIS A 33 -8.18 -4.51 -33.90
C HIS A 33 -8.37 -3.78 -32.53
N HIS A 34 -9.33 -4.22 -31.72
CA HIS A 34 -9.75 -3.66 -30.44
C HIS A 34 -9.73 -4.67 -29.28
N SER A 35 -9.13 -5.86 -29.45
CA SER A 35 -9.01 -6.82 -28.35
C SER A 35 -8.21 -6.20 -27.19
N PRO A 36 -8.77 -6.13 -25.97
CA PRO A 36 -8.08 -5.54 -24.81
C PRO A 36 -6.93 -6.43 -24.34
N PHE A 37 -7.02 -7.75 -24.58
CA PHE A 37 -5.99 -8.72 -24.22
C PHE A 37 -4.79 -8.65 -25.18
N PRO A 38 -3.55 -8.84 -24.66
CA PRO A 38 -2.44 -9.12 -25.55
C PRO A 38 -2.68 -10.43 -26.32
N PRO A 39 -2.00 -10.65 -27.46
CA PRO A 39 -2.12 -11.89 -28.24
C PRO A 39 -1.99 -13.17 -27.42
N GLY A 40 -1.14 -13.15 -26.40
CA GLY A 40 -1.09 -14.17 -25.37
C GLY A 40 -0.13 -13.83 -24.24
N TRP A 41 -0.12 -14.68 -23.21
CA TRP A 41 0.80 -14.58 -22.07
C TRP A 41 1.05 -15.95 -21.46
N THR A 42 2.20 -16.11 -20.80
CA THR A 42 2.56 -17.34 -20.11
C THR A 42 2.52 -17.12 -18.60
N ILE A 43 1.88 -18.03 -17.89
CA ILE A 43 1.95 -18.12 -16.43
C ILE A 43 2.72 -19.37 -16.01
N THR A 44 3.43 -19.28 -14.91
CA THR A 44 4.02 -20.44 -14.23
C THR A 44 3.24 -20.68 -12.95
N ILE A 45 2.84 -21.93 -12.73
CA ILE A 45 2.27 -22.39 -11.46
C ILE A 45 3.12 -23.54 -10.95
N ASN A 46 3.56 -23.42 -9.70
CA ASN A 46 4.28 -24.46 -8.99
C ASN A 46 3.57 -24.76 -7.67
N SER A 47 3.73 -25.97 -7.16
CA SER A 47 3.19 -26.39 -5.86
C SER A 47 4.36 -26.75 -4.94
N GLU A 48 4.32 -26.27 -3.70
CA GLU A 48 5.24 -26.68 -2.63
C GLU A 48 4.64 -27.90 -1.90
N ASP A 49 5.50 -28.85 -1.51
CA ASP A 49 5.07 -29.95 -0.64
C ASP A 49 4.66 -29.42 0.74
N GLU A 50 3.57 -29.95 1.30
CA GLU A 50 3.15 -29.57 2.66
C GLU A 50 4.24 -29.98 3.67
N TYR A 51 4.64 -29.04 4.52
CA TYR A 51 5.60 -29.31 5.59
C TYR A 51 5.00 -30.35 6.55
N ASP A 52 5.55 -31.57 6.55
CA ASP A 52 5.17 -32.64 7.47
C ASP A 52 6.12 -32.63 8.69
N PRO A 53 5.68 -32.16 9.87
CA PRO A 53 6.51 -32.15 11.06
C PRO A 53 6.83 -33.54 11.62
N GLN A 54 6.30 -34.63 11.04
CA GLN A 54 6.62 -36.01 11.46
C GLN A 54 7.99 -36.48 10.96
N PHE A 55 8.52 -35.91 9.87
CA PHE A 55 9.79 -36.35 9.28
C PHE A 55 11.04 -35.66 9.83
N SER A 56 10.90 -34.68 10.73
CA SER A 56 12.05 -34.03 11.37
C SER A 56 12.58 -34.76 12.61
N GLY A 57 11.99 -35.92 12.97
CA GLY A 57 12.34 -36.69 14.17
C GLY A 57 13.12 -37.97 13.93
N LEU A 58 13.52 -38.28 12.70
CA LEU A 58 14.12 -39.59 12.35
C LEU A 58 15.61 -39.57 11.97
N ASP A 59 16.28 -38.42 11.97
CA ASP A 59 17.73 -38.35 11.72
C ASP A 59 18.43 -37.48 12.76
N LEU A 60 18.52 -37.98 14.00
CA LEU A 60 19.52 -37.51 14.98
C LEU A 60 19.94 -38.69 15.87
N ASP A 61 20.78 -39.56 15.30
CA ASP A 61 21.77 -40.30 16.08
C ASP A 61 23.18 -39.85 15.63
N ASP A 62 23.96 -39.49 16.64
CA ASP A 62 25.42 -39.44 16.71
C ASP A 62 26.18 -38.12 16.41
N ASP A 63 26.59 -37.49 17.51
CA ASP A 63 27.87 -36.82 17.80
C ASP A 63 28.56 -35.99 16.70
N THR A 64 28.48 -34.66 16.83
CA THR A 64 29.67 -33.84 17.17
C THR A 64 29.31 -32.39 17.48
N SER A 65 30.02 -31.85 18.47
CA SER A 65 29.88 -30.50 19.01
C SER A 65 30.54 -29.44 18.12
N SER A 66 29.98 -28.22 18.21
CA SER A 66 30.56 -26.89 17.95
C SER A 66 30.06 -26.11 16.72
N ALA A 67 29.51 -24.93 17.04
CA ALA A 67 29.50 -23.66 16.31
C ALA A 67 28.84 -23.59 14.91
N THR A 68 27.64 -23.02 14.84
CA THR A 68 27.27 -21.74 14.17
C THR A 68 25.74 -21.68 13.96
N GLU A 69 25.08 -20.66 14.52
CA GLU A 69 23.65 -20.39 14.27
C GLU A 69 23.48 -19.71 12.90
N GLU A 70 23.56 -20.48 11.82
CA GLU A 70 23.09 -20.07 10.49
C GLU A 70 21.96 -21.01 10.02
N THR A 71 20.75 -20.46 9.97
CA THR A 71 19.63 -20.86 9.08
C THR A 71 19.43 -22.36 8.77
N ASN A 72 18.89 -23.12 9.72
CA ASN A 72 18.28 -24.43 9.42
C ASN A 72 16.89 -24.26 8.75
N ALA A 73 16.88 -23.90 7.46
CA ALA A 73 15.68 -23.99 6.62
C ALA A 73 15.74 -25.29 5.80
N HIS A 74 14.84 -26.25 6.08
CA HIS A 74 14.72 -27.47 5.28
C HIS A 74 14.50 -27.14 3.79
N PRO A 75 15.08 -27.91 2.84
CA PRO A 75 14.94 -27.67 1.42
C PRO A 75 13.48 -27.82 0.99
N ARG A 76 12.83 -26.70 0.62
CA ARG A 76 11.47 -26.70 0.09
C ARG A 76 11.46 -27.37 -1.27
N HIS A 77 10.76 -28.49 -1.39
CA HIS A 77 10.60 -29.20 -2.65
C HIS A 77 9.47 -28.55 -3.44
N VAL A 78 9.85 -27.79 -4.47
CA VAL A 78 8.93 -27.15 -5.41
C VAL A 78 8.75 -28.06 -6.61
N HIS A 79 7.50 -28.43 -6.92
CA HIS A 79 7.20 -29.29 -8.06
C HIS A 79 6.21 -28.63 -9.03
N ARG A 80 6.16 -29.18 -10.25
CA ARG A 80 5.26 -28.70 -11.30
C ARG A 80 3.80 -28.88 -10.90
N PHE A 81 3.00 -27.84 -11.08
CA PHE A 81 1.56 -27.88 -10.83
C PHE A 81 0.86 -29.01 -11.59
N LYS A 82 0.10 -29.84 -10.86
CA LYS A 82 -0.73 -30.93 -11.42
C LYS A 82 -2.21 -30.72 -11.13
N ARG A 83 -2.53 -30.33 -9.91
CA ARG A 83 -3.87 -30.03 -9.39
C ARG A 83 -3.74 -28.93 -8.33
N PRO A 84 -4.81 -28.17 -8.06
CA PRO A 84 -4.80 -27.21 -6.96
C PRO A 84 -4.44 -27.85 -5.62
N THR A 85 -3.68 -27.10 -4.83
CA THR A 85 -3.49 -27.35 -3.39
C THR A 85 -4.30 -26.35 -2.58
N LEU A 86 -4.47 -26.59 -1.29
CA LEU A 86 -5.23 -25.69 -0.44
C LEU A 86 -4.53 -24.32 -0.31
N GLN A 87 -3.21 -24.31 -0.05
CA GLN A 87 -2.45 -23.09 0.22
C GLN A 87 -1.00 -23.08 -0.31
N SER A 88 -0.57 -24.12 -1.02
CA SER A 88 0.84 -24.34 -1.39
C SER A 88 1.12 -24.04 -2.87
N ASP A 89 0.16 -23.45 -3.58
CA ASP A 89 0.33 -23.08 -4.98
C ASP A 89 0.90 -21.67 -5.10
N HIS A 90 1.84 -21.52 -6.03
CA HIS A 90 2.56 -20.29 -6.34
C HIS A 90 2.40 -19.95 -7.82
N LEU A 91 2.03 -18.70 -8.11
CA LEU A 91 1.79 -18.19 -9.45
C LEU A 91 2.59 -16.93 -9.72
N TYR A 92 3.13 -16.83 -10.93
CA TYR A 92 3.57 -15.57 -11.52
C TYR A 92 3.37 -15.58 -13.04
N ILE A 93 3.29 -14.39 -13.63
CA ILE A 93 3.26 -14.24 -15.09
C ILE A 93 4.71 -14.14 -15.58
N SER A 94 5.15 -15.13 -16.37
CA SER A 94 6.54 -15.27 -16.81
C SER A 94 6.84 -14.42 -18.04
N SER A 95 5.91 -14.31 -18.98
CA SER A 95 6.08 -13.51 -20.20
C SER A 95 4.75 -13.04 -20.80
N ILE A 96 4.82 -11.98 -21.62
CA ILE A 96 3.71 -11.41 -22.40
C ILE A 96 4.11 -11.45 -23.88
N SER A 97 3.25 -11.99 -24.73
CA SER A 97 3.42 -11.92 -26.19
C SER A 97 2.91 -10.57 -26.68
N ASN A 98 3.82 -9.68 -27.07
CA ASN A 98 3.47 -8.38 -27.65
C ASN A 98 3.46 -8.47 -29.17
N PRO A 99 2.48 -7.86 -29.86
CA PRO A 99 2.49 -7.76 -31.32
C PRO A 99 3.59 -6.78 -31.77
N SER A 100 3.87 -6.73 -33.07
CA SER A 100 4.90 -5.84 -33.63
C SER A 100 4.59 -4.37 -33.30
N SER A 101 5.62 -3.62 -32.88
CA SER A 101 5.48 -2.19 -32.52
C SER A 101 5.12 -1.28 -33.70
N ASN A 102 5.21 -1.80 -34.92
CA ASN A 102 4.88 -1.09 -36.16
C ASN A 102 3.36 -1.11 -36.44
N GLU A 103 2.63 -2.08 -35.88
CA GLU A 103 1.20 -2.29 -36.14
C GLU A 103 0.31 -1.90 -34.96
N PHE A 104 0.85 -1.84 -33.74
CA PHE A 104 0.07 -1.61 -32.52
C PHE A 104 0.72 -0.59 -31.57
N ARG A 105 -0.11 0.31 -31.03
CA ARG A 105 0.31 1.20 -29.94
C ARG A 105 0.44 0.42 -28.63
N PRO A 106 1.43 0.72 -27.78
CA PRO A 106 1.54 0.10 -26.46
C PRO A 106 0.29 0.39 -25.62
N ALA A 107 -0.01 -0.51 -24.67
CA ALA A 107 -1.13 -0.33 -23.76
C ALA A 107 -1.02 1.01 -23.02
N SER A 108 -2.09 1.80 -23.02
CA SER A 108 -2.14 3.09 -22.33
C SER A 108 -1.93 2.99 -20.81
N SER A 109 -2.19 1.80 -20.24
CA SER A 109 -1.92 1.47 -18.84
C SER A 109 -1.39 0.03 -18.70
N PRO A 110 -0.05 -0.16 -18.69
CA PRO A 110 0.56 -1.48 -18.55
C PRO A 110 0.12 -2.23 -17.30
N THR A 111 -0.03 -1.55 -16.16
CA THR A 111 -0.49 -2.19 -14.92
C THR A 111 -1.92 -2.71 -15.01
N ARG A 112 -2.83 -2.00 -15.71
CA ARG A 112 -4.21 -2.49 -15.90
C ARG A 112 -4.24 -3.72 -16.81
N GLN A 113 -3.42 -3.75 -17.86
CA GLN A 113 -3.28 -4.93 -18.72
C GLN A 113 -2.79 -6.14 -17.90
N ILE A 114 -1.79 -5.93 -17.04
CA ILE A 114 -1.30 -6.97 -16.12
C ILE A 114 -2.39 -7.43 -15.15
N ALA A 115 -3.17 -6.50 -14.57
CA ALA A 115 -4.26 -6.83 -13.67
C ALA A 115 -5.34 -7.68 -14.36
N MET A 116 -5.69 -7.34 -15.60
CA MET A 116 -6.63 -8.10 -16.42
C MET A 116 -6.12 -9.50 -16.75
N MET A 117 -4.84 -9.63 -17.14
CA MET A 117 -4.20 -10.93 -17.39
C MET A 117 -4.18 -11.80 -16.13
N LEU A 118 -3.82 -11.22 -14.97
CA LEU A 118 -3.83 -11.91 -13.69
C LEU A 118 -5.25 -12.34 -13.31
N TRP A 119 -6.25 -11.44 -13.45
CA TRP A 119 -7.65 -11.76 -13.19
C TRP A 119 -8.14 -12.94 -14.06
N ALA A 120 -7.85 -12.92 -15.36
CA ALA A 120 -8.25 -14.00 -16.27
C ALA A 120 -7.52 -15.33 -15.96
N SER A 121 -6.27 -15.26 -15.53
CA SER A 121 -5.49 -16.43 -15.09
C SER A 121 -6.06 -17.03 -13.81
N LEU A 122 -6.42 -16.19 -12.84
CA LEU A 122 -7.06 -16.59 -11.59
C LEU A 122 -8.47 -17.13 -11.81
N TYR A 123 -9.22 -16.56 -12.76
CA TYR A 123 -10.51 -17.08 -13.19
C TYR A 123 -10.35 -18.54 -13.64
N TRP A 124 -9.42 -18.84 -14.54
CA TRP A 124 -9.14 -20.23 -14.93
C TRP A 124 -8.70 -21.10 -13.74
N TYR A 125 -7.84 -20.60 -12.86
CA TYR A 125 -7.34 -21.36 -11.71
C TYR A 125 -8.46 -21.73 -10.72
N PHE A 126 -9.35 -20.80 -10.37
CA PHE A 126 -10.45 -21.09 -9.45
C PHE A 126 -11.62 -21.87 -10.07
N HIS A 127 -11.57 -22.17 -11.37
CA HIS A 127 -12.43 -23.17 -12.02
C HIS A 127 -11.83 -24.58 -12.03
N GLN A 128 -10.59 -24.78 -11.55
CA GLN A 128 -10.06 -26.13 -11.35
C GLN A 128 -10.91 -26.88 -10.30
N PRO A 129 -10.86 -28.23 -10.27
CA PRO A 129 -11.47 -29.00 -9.19
C PRO A 129 -11.00 -28.52 -7.82
N GLU A 130 -11.95 -28.30 -6.90
CA GLU A 130 -11.67 -27.82 -5.54
C GLU A 130 -10.74 -28.80 -4.81
N PRO A 131 -9.65 -28.32 -4.19
CA PRO A 131 -8.81 -29.15 -3.33
C PRO A 131 -9.55 -29.50 -2.03
N THR A 132 -9.08 -30.52 -1.32
CA THR A 132 -9.58 -30.82 0.02
C THR A 132 -9.44 -29.60 0.94
N LEU A 133 -10.55 -29.13 1.50
CA LEU A 133 -10.56 -27.94 2.36
C LEU A 133 -10.23 -28.25 3.82
N GLN A 134 -10.32 -29.51 4.23
CA GLN A 134 -10.03 -29.94 5.60
C GLN A 134 -8.55 -29.74 5.93
N VAL A 135 -8.28 -28.95 6.96
CA VAL A 135 -6.92 -28.73 7.46
C VAL A 135 -6.58 -29.83 8.46
N THR A 136 -5.53 -30.59 8.15
CA THR A 136 -4.96 -31.58 9.07
C THR A 136 -3.67 -31.01 9.67
N ASN A 137 -3.67 -30.80 10.99
CA ASN A 137 -2.51 -30.33 11.74
C ASN A 137 -2.44 -31.04 13.09
N ALA A 138 -1.42 -30.74 13.91
CA ALA A 138 -1.22 -31.38 15.21
C ALA A 138 -2.46 -31.32 16.14
N ASN A 139 -3.29 -30.28 16.00
CA ASN A 139 -4.49 -30.08 16.81
C ASN A 139 -5.72 -30.79 16.22
N SER A 140 -5.82 -30.91 14.89
CA SER A 140 -6.95 -31.54 14.20
C SER A 140 -6.71 -33.01 13.81
N LYS A 141 -5.53 -33.57 14.12
CA LYS A 141 -5.17 -34.96 13.76
C LYS A 141 -6.12 -36.02 14.31
N ASN A 142 -6.67 -35.78 15.51
CA ASN A 142 -7.62 -36.68 16.18
C ASN A 142 -9.08 -36.33 15.86
N THR A 143 -9.32 -35.26 15.10
CA THR A 143 -10.67 -34.86 14.70
C THR A 143 -11.06 -35.67 13.46
N SER A 144 -12.29 -36.20 13.45
CA SER A 144 -12.84 -36.86 12.26
C SER A 144 -12.84 -35.91 11.07
N ASP A 145 -12.68 -36.42 9.85
CA ASP A 145 -12.53 -35.57 8.66
C ASP A 145 -13.70 -34.60 8.45
N GLN A 146 -14.93 -35.00 8.80
CA GLN A 146 -16.10 -34.10 8.73
C GLN A 146 -16.06 -32.98 9.78
N GLY A 147 -15.42 -33.21 10.91
CA GLY A 147 -15.25 -32.23 12.00
C GLY A 147 -14.00 -31.36 11.87
N LYS A 148 -13.07 -31.68 10.96
CA LYS A 148 -11.84 -30.90 10.77
C LYS A 148 -12.16 -29.47 10.33
N PRO A 149 -11.39 -28.48 10.80
CA PRO A 149 -11.56 -27.10 10.37
C PRO A 149 -11.35 -26.98 8.85
N LYS A 150 -12.16 -26.13 8.22
CA LYS A 150 -12.04 -25.84 6.78
C LYS A 150 -11.12 -24.63 6.59
N GLY A 151 -10.05 -24.83 5.83
CA GLY A 151 -9.16 -23.78 5.39
C GLY A 151 -9.70 -23.05 4.17
N GLU A 152 -9.04 -21.94 3.85
CA GLU A 152 -9.35 -21.16 2.66
C GLU A 152 -8.44 -21.58 1.50
N TRP A 153 -9.04 -21.89 0.35
CA TRP A 153 -8.31 -22.16 -0.89
C TRP A 153 -7.71 -20.86 -1.42
N ARG A 154 -6.38 -20.77 -1.37
CA ARG A 154 -5.59 -19.59 -1.77
C ARG A 154 -4.41 -19.97 -2.64
N ILE A 155 -4.02 -19.03 -3.49
CA ILE A 155 -2.82 -19.12 -4.33
C ILE A 155 -1.92 -17.92 -4.03
N THR A 156 -0.61 -18.19 -3.87
CA THR A 156 0.41 -17.18 -3.66
C THR A 156 0.80 -16.53 -4.99
N VAL A 157 0.91 -15.21 -5.04
CA VAL A 157 1.41 -14.46 -6.19
C VAL A 157 2.86 -14.04 -5.91
N ASN A 158 3.80 -14.70 -6.59
CA ASN A 158 5.22 -14.48 -6.38
C ASN A 158 5.70 -13.18 -7.05
N ARG A 159 6.70 -12.52 -6.43
CA ARG A 159 7.40 -11.37 -7.01
C ARG A 159 8.42 -11.82 -8.06
N GLU A 160 7.94 -12.49 -9.09
CA GLU A 160 8.72 -13.09 -10.17
C GLU A 160 8.20 -12.68 -11.55
N GLY A 161 8.95 -12.98 -12.60
CA GLY A 161 8.61 -12.57 -13.97
C GLY A 161 8.30 -11.07 -14.08
N ILE A 162 7.14 -10.74 -14.61
CA ILE A 162 6.69 -9.34 -14.75
C ILE A 162 6.38 -8.64 -13.42
N PHE A 163 6.20 -9.40 -12.33
CA PHE A 163 5.90 -8.87 -10.99
C PHE A 163 7.15 -8.42 -10.23
N LYS A 164 8.36 -8.65 -10.76
CA LYS A 164 9.62 -8.17 -10.16
C LYS A 164 9.65 -6.64 -9.97
N GLY A 165 8.95 -5.92 -10.86
CA GLY A 165 8.85 -4.46 -10.84
C GLY A 165 8.28 -3.90 -9.53
N LYS A 166 8.84 -2.78 -9.08
CA LYS A 166 8.58 -2.17 -7.75
C LYS A 166 7.17 -1.65 -7.54
N VAL A 167 6.42 -1.44 -8.61
CA VAL A 167 5.16 -0.68 -8.64
C VAL A 167 3.96 -1.57 -8.94
N VAL A 168 4.16 -2.74 -9.54
CA VAL A 168 3.06 -3.59 -10.03
C VAL A 168 2.26 -4.17 -8.87
N LEU A 169 2.89 -4.92 -7.95
CA LEU A 169 2.19 -5.53 -6.82
C LEU A 169 1.48 -4.51 -5.91
N PRO A 170 2.09 -3.37 -5.52
CA PRO A 170 1.38 -2.33 -4.76
C PRO A 170 0.15 -1.78 -5.48
N LYS A 171 0.21 -1.62 -6.80
CA LYS A 171 -0.95 -1.18 -7.58
C LYS A 171 -2.03 -2.27 -7.67
N LEU A 172 -1.64 -3.54 -7.83
CA LEU A 172 -2.59 -4.66 -7.85
C LEU A 172 -3.29 -4.84 -6.50
N GLU A 173 -2.58 -4.63 -5.39
CA GLU A 173 -3.18 -4.62 -4.05
C GLU A 173 -4.17 -3.45 -3.90
N ARG A 174 -3.79 -2.23 -4.34
CA ARG A 174 -4.68 -1.07 -4.34
C ARG A 174 -5.92 -1.27 -5.21
N MET A 175 -5.81 -2.05 -6.28
CA MET A 175 -6.95 -2.46 -7.12
C MET A 175 -7.87 -3.47 -6.44
N GLY A 176 -7.40 -4.12 -5.36
CA GLY A 176 -8.13 -5.15 -4.64
C GLY A 176 -7.95 -6.57 -5.19
N LEU A 177 -7.06 -6.77 -6.18
CA LEU A 177 -6.90 -8.05 -6.85
C LEU A 177 -6.07 -9.05 -6.04
N ILE A 178 -5.10 -8.55 -5.29
CA ILE A 178 -4.21 -9.33 -4.44
C ILE A 178 -4.20 -8.73 -3.03
N ALA A 179 -3.89 -9.54 -2.02
CA ALA A 179 -3.83 -9.13 -0.62
C ALA A 179 -2.55 -9.62 0.06
N SER A 180 -2.21 -9.04 1.22
CA SER A 180 -1.13 -9.52 2.09
C SER A 180 -1.57 -9.55 3.56
N GLU A 181 -1.13 -10.57 4.29
CA GLU A 181 -1.30 -10.66 5.75
C GLU A 181 -0.27 -9.80 6.52
N ASP A 182 0.69 -9.20 5.80
CA ASP A 182 1.64 -8.25 6.36
C ASP A 182 1.21 -6.82 6.10
N SER A 183 0.65 -6.20 7.13
CA SER A 183 0.23 -4.81 7.14
C SER A 183 1.22 -3.88 7.83
N SER A 184 2.47 -4.32 8.05
CA SER A 184 3.52 -3.46 8.58
C SER A 184 4.16 -2.59 7.49
N VAL A 185 4.80 -1.48 7.86
CA VAL A 185 5.65 -0.71 6.93
C VAL A 185 6.87 -1.55 6.53
N GLY A 186 7.50 -2.20 7.52
CA GLY A 186 8.78 -2.90 7.40
C GLY A 186 9.99 -2.02 7.70
N VAL A 187 11.12 -2.64 8.04
CA VAL A 187 12.39 -1.94 8.34
C VAL A 187 13.33 -1.91 7.14
N GLY A 188 13.11 -2.72 6.11
CA GLY A 188 13.85 -2.69 4.86
C GLY A 188 13.92 -1.28 4.25
N GLN A 189 15.13 -0.70 4.22
CA GLN A 189 15.39 0.60 3.58
C GLN A 189 15.66 0.46 2.09
N ASP A 190 16.19 -0.69 1.67
CA ASP A 190 16.54 -0.95 0.28
C ASP A 190 15.29 -1.31 -0.53
N GLU A 191 15.22 -0.82 -1.76
CA GLU A 191 14.07 -1.05 -2.66
C GLU A 191 13.96 -2.53 -3.09
N ASN A 192 15.04 -3.29 -2.88
CA ASN A 192 15.15 -4.73 -3.07
C ASN A 192 15.13 -5.52 -1.75
N ALA A 193 14.95 -4.87 -0.60
CA ALA A 193 14.84 -5.57 0.67
C ALA A 193 13.74 -6.64 0.59
N ALA A 194 14.00 -7.81 1.17
CA ALA A 194 13.07 -8.94 1.20
C ALA A 194 11.77 -8.61 1.98
N GLU A 195 11.80 -7.54 2.77
CA GLU A 195 10.65 -6.97 3.47
C GLU A 195 9.85 -6.06 2.53
N GLY A 196 8.66 -6.51 2.16
CA GLY A 196 7.81 -5.83 1.18
C GLY A 196 6.71 -6.75 0.67
N TRP A 197 6.09 -6.42 -0.47
CA TRP A 197 5.07 -7.21 -1.16
C TRP A 197 5.61 -8.58 -1.65
N THR A 198 6.06 -9.45 -0.73
CA THR A 198 6.76 -10.72 -1.00
C THR A 198 5.96 -11.96 -0.58
N LYS A 199 4.76 -11.77 -0.03
CA LYS A 199 3.78 -12.83 0.32
C LYS A 199 2.37 -12.37 -0.07
N MET A 200 2.20 -12.05 -1.35
CA MET A 200 0.91 -11.67 -1.88
C MET A 200 0.10 -12.93 -2.16
N PHE A 201 -1.20 -12.89 -1.94
CA PHE A 201 -2.07 -14.02 -2.25
C PHE A 201 -3.41 -13.56 -2.80
N VAL A 202 -4.12 -14.50 -3.40
CA VAL A 202 -5.53 -14.35 -3.75
C VAL A 202 -6.26 -15.56 -3.18
N SER A 203 -7.33 -15.30 -2.45
CA SER A 203 -8.21 -16.36 -1.99
C SER A 203 -9.37 -16.55 -2.95
N ARG A 204 -9.90 -17.79 -3.02
CA ARG A 204 -11.06 -18.06 -3.85
C ARG A 204 -12.26 -17.19 -3.44
N THR A 205 -12.49 -17.05 -2.14
CA THR A 205 -13.67 -16.31 -1.64
C THR A 205 -13.61 -14.83 -1.99
N SER A 206 -12.42 -14.22 -1.90
CA SER A 206 -12.22 -12.81 -2.25
C SER A 206 -12.31 -12.60 -3.75
N PHE A 207 -11.71 -13.49 -4.56
CA PHE A 207 -11.77 -13.41 -6.02
C PHE A 207 -13.20 -13.36 -6.56
N TRP A 208 -14.09 -14.22 -6.05
CA TRP A 208 -15.48 -14.27 -6.51
C TRP A 208 -16.36 -13.10 -6.07
N GLN A 209 -15.87 -12.27 -5.16
CA GLN A 209 -16.53 -11.02 -4.75
C GLN A 209 -16.01 -9.81 -5.51
N LEU A 210 -15.02 -9.98 -6.40
CA LEU A 210 -14.53 -8.91 -7.26
C LEU A 210 -15.47 -8.67 -8.43
N ASP A 211 -15.79 -7.41 -8.69
CA ASP A 211 -16.54 -7.03 -9.89
C ASP A 211 -15.65 -7.20 -11.13
N PRO A 212 -15.98 -8.13 -12.06
CA PRO A 212 -15.18 -8.36 -13.26
C PRO A 212 -15.04 -7.11 -14.13
N ARG A 213 -15.99 -6.17 -14.08
CA ARG A 213 -15.97 -4.93 -14.89
C ARG A 213 -14.81 -4.00 -14.54
N ILE A 214 -14.23 -4.14 -13.35
CA ILE A 214 -13.05 -3.39 -12.92
C ILE A 214 -11.80 -3.84 -13.69
N TYR A 215 -11.73 -5.13 -14.03
CA TYR A 215 -10.55 -5.79 -14.59
C TYR A 215 -10.70 -6.12 -16.07
N LEU A 216 -11.90 -6.50 -16.50
CA LEU A 216 -12.26 -6.81 -17.88
C LEU A 216 -12.83 -5.57 -18.57
N PHE A 217 -11.97 -4.58 -18.84
CA PHE A 217 -12.38 -3.37 -19.56
C PHE A 217 -12.22 -3.55 -21.07
N THR A 218 -13.14 -2.99 -21.83
CA THR A 218 -13.02 -2.83 -23.28
C THR A 218 -12.40 -1.46 -23.57
N LEU A 219 -11.37 -1.42 -24.41
CA LEU A 219 -10.89 -0.15 -24.93
C LEU A 219 -11.93 0.33 -25.95
N SER A 220 -12.76 1.32 -25.57
CA SER A 220 -13.73 1.89 -26.50
C SER A 220 -12.99 2.49 -27.71
N PRO A 221 -13.38 2.18 -28.96
CA PRO A 221 -12.82 2.84 -30.12
C PRO A 221 -13.12 4.35 -30.04
N MET A 222 -12.12 5.20 -30.28
CA MET A 222 -12.30 6.67 -30.34
C MET A 222 -13.33 7.13 -31.38
N ALA A 223 -13.78 6.26 -32.29
CA ALA A 223 -14.66 6.60 -33.40
C ALA A 223 -16.16 6.59 -33.06
N GLN A 224 -16.59 6.07 -31.89
CA GLN A 224 -18.03 5.88 -31.59
C GLN A 224 -18.42 6.28 -30.16
N SER A 225 -17.74 7.27 -29.58
CA SER A 225 -18.21 7.92 -28.36
C SER A 225 -19.42 8.81 -28.69
N PRO A 226 -20.60 8.65 -28.05
CA PRO A 226 -21.72 9.59 -28.19
C PRO A 226 -21.41 10.94 -27.53
N PHE A 227 -20.31 11.03 -26.78
CA PHE A 227 -19.78 12.29 -26.28
C PHE A 227 -18.81 12.85 -27.31
N PRO A 228 -19.02 14.09 -27.82
CA PRO A 228 -18.07 14.72 -28.71
C PRO A 228 -16.72 14.80 -28.00
N SER A 229 -15.69 14.26 -28.66
CA SER A 229 -14.30 14.41 -28.28
C SER A 229 -13.98 15.90 -28.25
N GLY A 230 -14.03 16.51 -27.07
CA GLY A 230 -13.42 17.80 -26.83
C GLY A 230 -11.93 17.66 -27.13
N SER A 231 -11.49 18.18 -28.27
CA SER A 231 -10.06 18.40 -28.51
C SER A 231 -9.50 19.21 -27.35
N PRO A 232 -8.25 18.99 -26.91
CA PRO A 232 -7.59 20.00 -26.09
C PRO A 232 -7.60 21.31 -26.88
N TYR A 233 -8.19 22.34 -26.29
CA TYR A 233 -8.22 23.69 -26.86
C TYR A 233 -6.81 24.09 -27.32
N PRO A 234 -6.62 24.50 -28.58
CA PRO A 234 -5.43 25.25 -28.97
C PRO A 234 -5.64 26.68 -28.50
N SER A 235 -4.89 27.12 -27.49
CA SER A 235 -4.74 28.55 -27.23
C SER A 235 -3.93 29.19 -28.37
N ARG A 236 -4.67 29.65 -29.39
CA ARG A 236 -4.41 30.50 -30.58
C ARG A 236 -3.33 31.61 -30.42
N PRO A 237 -2.95 32.37 -31.49
CA PRO A 237 -3.13 32.17 -32.94
C PRO A 237 -1.82 32.25 -33.75
N SER A 238 -1.84 31.70 -34.96
CA SER A 238 -0.77 31.85 -35.95
C SER A 238 -0.74 33.25 -36.59
N SER A 239 0.47 33.74 -36.89
CA SER A 239 0.77 34.73 -37.95
C SER A 239 2.20 34.52 -38.45
N PRO A 240 2.51 34.88 -39.72
CA PRO A 240 3.27 34.00 -40.62
C PRO A 240 4.67 34.51 -40.97
N SER A 241 5.59 33.62 -41.31
CA SER A 241 6.66 33.92 -42.28
C SER A 241 7.25 32.65 -42.93
N PRO A 242 7.77 32.77 -44.16
CA PRO A 242 7.87 31.67 -45.11
C PRO A 242 9.33 31.25 -45.30
N ASN A 243 9.69 30.04 -44.86
CA ASN A 243 10.60 29.15 -45.57
C ASN A 243 10.90 27.88 -44.75
N GLU A 244 10.84 26.78 -45.48
CA GLU A 244 11.45 25.47 -45.26
C GLU A 244 10.79 24.40 -44.37
N PRO A 245 10.86 23.12 -44.81
CA PRO A 245 10.25 21.98 -44.16
C PRO A 245 11.26 21.26 -43.26
N GLN A 246 10.90 20.95 -42.02
CA GLN A 246 11.64 19.92 -41.29
C GLN A 246 10.70 19.06 -40.44
N LYS A 247 10.53 17.83 -40.93
CA LYS A 247 10.11 16.68 -40.14
C LYS A 247 11.12 16.47 -39.03
N GLU A 248 10.68 16.52 -37.78
CA GLU A 248 11.35 15.77 -36.71
C GLU A 248 10.30 15.03 -35.88
N LEU A 249 10.49 13.71 -35.87
CA LEU A 249 9.72 12.73 -35.13
C LEU A 249 10.27 12.74 -33.70
N ASP A 250 9.55 13.32 -32.74
CA ASP A 250 9.92 13.16 -31.34
C ASP A 250 9.63 11.72 -30.88
N GLN A 251 10.68 10.91 -30.88
CA GLN A 251 10.77 9.63 -30.18
C GLN A 251 10.67 9.87 -28.67
N VAL A 252 9.45 9.95 -28.14
CA VAL A 252 9.24 9.75 -26.71
C VAL A 252 9.31 8.25 -26.44
N SER A 253 10.49 7.80 -26.00
CA SER A 253 10.73 6.45 -25.47
C SER A 253 9.88 6.21 -24.22
N GLN A 254 8.63 5.79 -24.40
CA GLN A 254 7.82 5.18 -23.34
C GLN A 254 8.18 3.69 -23.20
N GLY A 255 9.43 3.45 -22.79
CA GLY A 255 9.85 2.12 -22.35
C GLY A 255 9.12 1.71 -21.08
N LEU A 256 8.97 0.40 -20.89
CA LEU A 256 8.38 -0.30 -19.72
C LEU A 256 8.97 0.09 -18.33
N TRP A 257 9.88 1.06 -18.27
CA TRP A 257 10.70 1.42 -17.13
C TRP A 257 10.95 2.92 -17.13
N SER A 258 10.00 3.72 -16.62
CA SER A 258 10.29 5.09 -16.19
C SER A 258 10.57 5.08 -14.68
N PRO A 259 11.73 5.59 -14.21
CA PRO A 259 12.09 5.62 -12.78
C PRO A 259 11.34 6.73 -12.03
N THR A 260 10.64 7.63 -12.72
CA THR A 260 9.76 8.64 -12.13
C THR A 260 8.32 8.19 -12.26
N ALA A 261 7.80 7.52 -11.22
CA ALA A 261 6.37 7.26 -11.14
C ALA A 261 5.63 8.61 -11.25
N PRO A 262 4.66 8.77 -12.17
CA PRO A 262 3.82 9.96 -12.21
C PRO A 262 3.16 10.13 -10.83
N GLY A 263 3.13 11.35 -10.29
CA GLY A 263 2.52 11.63 -8.99
C GLY A 263 1.07 11.12 -8.91
N PRO A 264 0.47 11.00 -7.72
CA PRO A 264 -0.83 10.35 -7.52
C PRO A 264 -2.01 10.97 -8.31
N PHE A 265 -1.81 12.17 -8.88
CA PHE A 265 -2.78 12.90 -9.69
C PHE A 265 -2.59 12.74 -11.21
N HIS A 266 -1.57 12.02 -11.67
CA HIS A 266 -1.38 11.75 -13.09
C HIS A 266 -2.10 10.45 -13.52
N SER A 267 -3.11 10.57 -14.39
CA SER A 267 -3.73 9.44 -15.08
C SER A 267 -3.63 9.64 -16.59
N THR A 268 -2.94 8.74 -17.27
CA THR A 268 -2.86 8.69 -18.75
C THR A 268 -4.08 7.98 -19.38
N SER A 269 -5.01 7.51 -18.56
CA SER A 269 -6.23 6.82 -18.99
C SER A 269 -7.48 7.59 -18.56
N HIS A 270 -8.50 7.70 -19.42
CA HIS A 270 -9.83 8.28 -19.11
C HIS A 270 -10.65 7.49 -18.06
N LEU A 271 -10.01 6.61 -17.28
CA LEU A 271 -10.64 5.76 -16.26
C LEU A 271 -10.34 6.28 -14.86
N PRO A 272 -11.19 5.98 -13.85
CA PRO A 272 -11.05 6.52 -12.50
C PRO A 272 -9.69 6.19 -11.88
N THR A 273 -9.08 7.18 -11.24
CA THR A 273 -7.87 7.06 -10.40
C THR A 273 -8.17 6.36 -9.06
N TYR A 274 -9.43 6.01 -8.80
CA TYR A 274 -9.93 5.43 -7.56
C TYR A 274 -10.59 4.07 -7.83
N TYR A 275 -10.19 3.05 -7.07
CA TYR A 275 -10.84 1.74 -7.05
C TYR A 275 -11.70 1.63 -5.78
N PRO A 276 -12.88 0.99 -5.84
CA PRO A 276 -13.68 0.78 -4.64
C PRO A 276 -12.91 -0.07 -3.61
N PRO A 277 -13.19 0.07 -2.30
CA PRO A 277 -12.58 -0.77 -1.29
C PRO A 277 -12.81 -2.26 -1.60
N PRO A 278 -11.80 -3.13 -1.49
CA PRO A 278 -11.97 -4.54 -1.76
C PRO A 278 -12.93 -5.19 -0.76
N PRO A 279 -13.60 -6.29 -1.15
CA PRO A 279 -14.39 -7.10 -0.26
C PRO A 279 -13.60 -7.46 1.01
N PRO A 280 -14.20 -7.34 2.20
CA PRO A 280 -13.49 -7.58 3.45
C PRO A 280 -13.10 -9.06 3.60
N GLN A 281 -11.80 -9.29 3.74
CA GLN A 281 -11.24 -10.56 4.21
C GLN A 281 -10.93 -10.41 5.70
N TYR A 282 -11.11 -11.47 6.49
CA TYR A 282 -10.94 -11.41 7.94
C TYR A 282 -9.80 -12.30 8.40
N ILE A 283 -8.96 -11.76 9.29
CA ILE A 283 -7.87 -12.48 9.94
C ILE A 283 -7.99 -12.35 11.46
N PHE A 284 -7.20 -13.15 12.17
CA PHE A 284 -7.06 -13.06 13.62
C PHE A 284 -5.63 -12.65 13.96
N THR A 285 -5.49 -11.54 14.67
CA THR A 285 -4.23 -11.12 15.30
C THR A 285 -4.45 -11.04 16.80
N ASN A 286 -3.62 -11.71 17.60
CA ASN A 286 -3.75 -11.74 19.07
C ASN A 286 -5.19 -12.01 19.56
N HIS A 287 -5.82 -13.05 19.01
CA HIS A 287 -7.22 -13.45 19.28
C HIS A 287 -8.31 -12.43 18.90
N THR A 288 -7.96 -11.34 18.23
CA THR A 288 -8.92 -10.33 17.77
C THR A 288 -9.23 -10.58 16.29
N ARG A 289 -10.52 -10.76 15.95
CA ARG A 289 -10.98 -10.84 14.56
C ARG A 289 -11.12 -9.45 13.96
N HIS A 290 -10.44 -9.18 12.87
CA HIS A 290 -10.51 -7.89 12.17
C HIS A 290 -10.34 -8.07 10.67
N PRO A 291 -10.76 -7.08 9.85
CA PRO A 291 -10.45 -7.08 8.43
C PRO A 291 -8.94 -7.09 8.20
N LEU A 292 -8.50 -7.74 7.14
CA LEU A 292 -7.13 -7.63 6.63
C LEU A 292 -6.83 -6.17 6.31
N ARG A 293 -5.68 -5.69 6.79
CA ARG A 293 -5.31 -4.27 6.72
C ARG A 293 -4.45 -4.01 5.50
N PRO A 294 -4.70 -2.92 4.74
CA PRO A 294 -3.81 -2.54 3.67
C PRO A 294 -2.44 -2.16 4.23
N LYS A 295 -1.39 -2.45 3.47
CA LYS A 295 -0.04 -2.04 3.84
C LYS A 295 0.07 -0.50 3.83
N PRO A 296 0.66 0.12 4.87
CA PRO A 296 0.88 1.56 4.87
C PRO A 296 1.86 2.01 3.78
N PRO A 297 1.94 3.32 3.49
CA PRO A 297 2.96 3.89 2.61
C PRO A 297 4.39 3.53 3.08
N ARG A 298 5.36 3.63 2.18
CA ARG A 298 6.75 3.28 2.51
C ARG A 298 7.38 4.32 3.43
N GLN A 299 8.46 3.94 4.11
CA GLN A 299 9.26 4.86 4.90
C GLN A 299 9.62 6.12 4.09
N GLY A 300 9.41 7.30 4.68
CA GLY A 300 9.67 8.60 4.04
C GLY A 300 8.64 9.05 3.01
N GLU A 301 7.68 8.20 2.61
CA GLU A 301 6.65 8.56 1.64
C GLU A 301 5.64 9.53 2.25
N ILE A 302 5.41 10.65 1.55
CA ILE A 302 4.38 11.63 1.89
C ILE A 302 3.03 11.09 1.41
N PHE A 303 2.11 10.87 2.35
CA PHE A 303 0.79 10.32 2.06
C PHE A 303 -0.34 11.33 2.24
N TYR A 304 -0.03 12.50 2.82
CA TYR A 304 -0.99 13.58 2.99
C TYR A 304 -0.28 14.93 2.82
N THR A 305 -0.90 15.86 2.10
CA THR A 305 -0.41 17.23 1.95
C THR A 305 -1.58 18.18 1.75
N ARG A 306 -1.53 19.35 2.40
CA ARG A 306 -2.52 20.41 2.27
C ARG A 306 -1.87 21.78 2.47
N TYR A 307 -2.13 22.73 1.58
CA TYR A 307 -1.81 24.13 1.86
C TYR A 307 -2.82 24.69 2.87
N VAL A 308 -2.33 25.40 3.89
CA VAL A 308 -3.15 25.95 4.97
C VAL A 308 -3.10 27.47 4.89
N PRO A 309 -4.11 28.14 4.31
CA PRO A 309 -4.12 29.59 4.13
C PRO A 309 -3.94 30.38 5.42
N SER A 310 -4.55 29.97 6.54
CA SER A 310 -4.45 30.72 7.81
C SER A 310 -3.06 30.75 8.41
N VAL A 311 -2.20 29.80 8.01
CA VAL A 311 -0.82 29.65 8.49
C VAL A 311 0.18 29.93 7.35
N GLY A 312 -0.29 30.17 6.14
CA GLY A 312 0.53 30.47 4.96
C GLY A 312 1.56 29.39 4.60
N SER A 313 1.32 28.13 4.94
CA SER A 313 2.30 27.04 4.79
C SER A 313 1.66 25.71 4.37
N TYR A 314 2.46 24.82 3.77
CA TYR A 314 2.04 23.45 3.50
C TYR A 314 2.19 22.59 4.76
N LEU A 315 1.11 21.92 5.16
CA LEU A 315 1.15 20.81 6.10
C LEU A 315 1.29 19.50 5.32
N SER A 316 2.23 18.66 5.70
CA SER A 316 2.36 17.31 5.15
C SER A 316 2.60 16.26 6.23
N PHE A 317 2.14 15.04 5.99
CA PHE A 317 2.47 13.86 6.80
C PHE A 317 3.19 12.84 5.93
N ARG A 318 4.28 12.29 6.47
CA ARG A 318 5.03 11.20 5.87
C ARG A 318 5.27 10.08 6.87
N VAL A 319 5.46 8.87 6.37
CA VAL A 319 5.89 7.76 7.24
C VAL A 319 7.30 8.03 7.74
N ALA A 320 7.55 7.78 9.02
CA ALA A 320 8.87 7.92 9.61
C ALA A 320 9.87 6.92 8.98
N SER A 321 11.16 7.21 9.04
CA SER A 321 12.21 6.37 8.48
C SER A 321 13.30 6.09 9.49
N ILE A 322 13.83 4.87 9.45
CA ILE A 322 15.03 4.50 10.21
C ILE A 322 16.34 4.91 9.50
N SER A 323 16.26 5.71 8.43
CA SER A 323 17.46 6.19 7.76
C SER A 323 18.34 6.97 8.73
N THR A 324 19.63 6.64 8.77
CA THR A 324 20.63 7.40 9.53
C THR A 324 20.91 8.75 8.89
N LYS A 325 20.50 8.94 7.63
CA LYS A 325 20.64 10.20 6.91
C LYS A 325 19.34 11.00 7.01
N PRO A 326 19.44 12.34 7.07
CA PRO A 326 18.26 13.19 7.04
C PRO A 326 17.51 13.02 5.72
N LEU A 327 16.19 12.91 5.80
CA LEU A 327 15.36 12.76 4.61
C LEU A 327 15.17 14.10 3.89
N ARG A 328 15.37 14.08 2.57
CA ARG A 328 15.03 15.22 1.72
C ARG A 328 13.52 15.28 1.52
N HIS A 329 12.91 16.41 1.88
CA HIS A 329 11.50 16.68 1.58
C HIS A 329 11.28 16.74 0.08
N ARG A 330 10.27 16.01 -0.42
CA ARG A 330 9.88 15.98 -1.85
C ARG A 330 8.50 16.57 -2.10
N GLY A 331 7.84 17.08 -1.07
CA GLY A 331 6.53 17.71 -1.19
C GLY A 331 6.64 19.19 -1.58
N PRO A 332 5.50 19.86 -1.82
CA PRO A 332 5.46 21.29 -1.99
C PRO A 332 5.94 22.01 -0.73
N ILE A 333 6.49 23.21 -0.93
CA ILE A 333 6.89 24.16 0.11
C ILE A 333 6.43 25.55 -0.33
N THR A 334 6.17 26.41 0.63
CA THR A 334 5.84 27.81 0.35
C THR A 334 7.10 28.54 -0.10
N THR A 335 7.22 28.83 -1.40
CA THR A 335 8.22 29.78 -1.89
C THR A 335 7.75 31.20 -1.59
N LEU A 336 8.53 31.97 -0.82
CA LEU A 336 8.36 33.43 -0.81
C LEU A 336 8.51 33.92 -2.27
N ALA A 337 7.46 34.51 -2.82
CA ALA A 337 7.51 35.10 -4.15
C ALA A 337 8.64 36.16 -4.20
N SER A 338 9.68 35.90 -4.97
CA SER A 338 10.65 36.92 -5.39
C SER A 338 10.70 36.99 -6.92
N THR A 339 9.84 37.87 -7.44
CA THR A 339 9.90 38.55 -8.77
C THR A 339 9.72 37.71 -10.05
N PRO A 340 9.00 38.25 -11.07
CA PRO A 340 8.91 37.61 -12.37
C PRO A 340 10.23 37.82 -13.12
N ARG A 341 10.89 36.76 -13.56
CA ARG A 341 11.89 36.86 -14.63
C ARG A 341 11.55 35.89 -15.76
N ASN A 342 11.47 36.50 -16.93
CA ASN A 342 11.27 35.91 -18.23
C ASN A 342 12.23 34.75 -18.53
N SER A 343 11.77 33.94 -19.49
CA SER A 343 12.52 33.11 -20.43
C SER A 343 13.22 31.84 -19.89
N ALA A 344 12.78 30.73 -20.47
CA ALA A 344 13.40 29.41 -20.42
C ALA A 344 14.85 29.43 -20.91
N VAL A 345 15.74 28.77 -20.16
CA VAL A 345 16.84 27.97 -20.71
C VAL A 345 17.11 26.80 -19.74
N LEU A 346 17.59 25.72 -20.35
CA LEU A 346 17.74 24.34 -19.92
C LEU A 346 18.50 24.07 -18.61
N ALA A 347 18.29 22.83 -18.18
CA ALA A 347 19.10 21.97 -17.33
C ALA A 347 20.54 22.40 -17.00
N ASP A 348 20.91 21.98 -15.79
CA ASP A 348 22.27 21.87 -15.26
C ASP A 348 22.89 23.17 -14.72
N ALA A 349 22.52 23.48 -13.49
CA ALA A 349 23.33 24.34 -12.63
C ALA A 349 23.32 23.75 -11.22
N LEU A 350 24.31 22.89 -10.97
CA LEU A 350 24.95 22.68 -9.68
C LEU A 350 25.40 24.05 -9.13
N VAL A 351 24.48 24.79 -8.51
CA VAL A 351 24.84 25.89 -7.61
C VAL A 351 24.51 25.40 -6.20
N PRO A 352 25.53 25.17 -5.35
CA PRO A 352 25.30 24.90 -3.94
C PRO A 352 24.78 26.19 -3.32
N THR A 353 23.46 26.34 -3.28
CA THR A 353 22.84 27.26 -2.32
C THR A 353 23.32 26.80 -0.96
N THR A 354 24.19 27.60 -0.35
CA THR A 354 24.71 27.44 1.00
C THR A 354 23.56 27.01 1.91
N PRO A 355 23.58 25.78 2.46
CA PRO A 355 22.58 25.39 3.43
C PRO A 355 22.80 26.31 4.63
N ASN A 356 21.79 27.10 4.96
CA ASN A 356 21.66 27.59 6.32
C ASN A 356 21.82 26.34 7.22
N PRO A 357 22.78 26.27 8.16
CA PRO A 357 23.11 25.03 8.87
C PRO A 357 22.07 24.78 9.96
N HIS A 358 20.80 24.68 9.59
CA HIS A 358 19.90 23.84 10.35
C HIS A 358 20.41 22.43 10.12
N ILE A 359 21.11 21.89 11.12
CA ILE A 359 21.48 20.49 11.20
C ILE A 359 20.18 19.70 10.95
N SER A 360 20.05 19.17 9.73
CA SER A 360 18.94 18.31 9.39
C SER A 360 19.21 17.02 10.15
N LEU A 361 18.31 16.65 11.07
CA LEU A 361 18.40 15.41 11.83
C LEU A 361 17.71 14.29 11.06
N SER A 362 18.11 13.05 11.31
CA SER A 362 17.32 11.86 11.00
C SER A 362 16.06 11.81 11.88
N ASP A 363 15.07 10.99 11.50
CA ASP A 363 13.83 10.88 12.27
C ASP A 363 14.08 10.29 13.66
N SER A 364 15.04 9.37 13.78
CA SER A 364 15.41 8.79 15.07
C SER A 364 16.05 9.84 15.99
N GLU A 365 16.91 10.71 15.46
CA GLU A 365 17.48 11.84 16.22
C GLU A 365 16.40 12.88 16.60
N TYR A 366 15.44 13.17 15.72
CA TYR A 366 14.28 14.01 16.07
C TYR A 366 13.46 13.39 17.20
N LEU A 367 13.17 12.09 17.13
CA LEU A 367 12.46 11.38 18.18
C LEU A 367 13.21 11.40 19.51
N HIS A 368 14.52 11.12 19.49
CA HIS A 368 15.36 11.20 20.69
C HIS A 368 15.34 12.61 21.30
N LYS A 369 15.50 13.66 20.48
CA LYS A 369 15.39 15.05 20.93
C LYS A 369 14.01 15.34 21.55
N TRP A 370 12.93 14.94 20.87
CA TRP A 370 11.57 15.30 21.28
C TRP A 370 11.09 14.50 22.50
N MET A 371 11.39 13.21 22.59
CA MET A 371 10.95 12.36 23.70
C MET A 371 11.73 12.64 24.99
N ASN A 372 12.93 13.22 24.90
CA ASN A 372 13.69 13.69 26.05
C ASN A 372 13.33 15.12 26.51
N ASP A 373 12.47 15.86 25.78
CA ASP A 373 11.88 17.11 26.31
C ASP A 373 11.04 16.75 27.55
N PRO A 374 11.30 17.34 28.74
CA PRO A 374 10.58 17.00 29.97
C PRO A 374 9.07 17.06 29.86
N ARG A 375 8.53 17.98 29.03
CA ARG A 375 7.09 18.11 28.79
C ARG A 375 6.55 16.92 27.99
N VAL A 376 7.31 16.41 27.02
CA VAL A 376 6.90 15.24 26.22
C VAL A 376 7.05 13.98 27.07
N SER A 377 8.21 13.80 27.71
CA SER A 377 8.50 12.66 28.60
C SER A 377 7.45 12.50 29.69
N HIS A 378 6.94 13.60 30.27
CA HIS A 378 5.89 13.55 31.29
C HIS A 378 4.63 12.77 30.86
N PHE A 379 4.25 12.82 29.58
CA PHE A 379 3.05 12.14 29.06
C PHE A 379 3.37 10.85 28.30
N TRP A 380 4.49 10.80 27.59
CA TRP A 380 4.86 9.66 26.74
C TRP A 380 5.71 8.61 27.47
N GLY A 381 6.55 9.00 28.42
CA GLY A 381 7.39 8.08 29.19
C GLY A 381 8.53 7.40 28.41
N GLU A 382 8.83 7.89 27.20
CA GLU A 382 9.81 7.28 26.27
C GLU A 382 11.17 8.00 26.24
N SER A 383 11.55 8.70 27.33
CA SER A 383 12.88 9.30 27.45
C SER A 383 13.95 8.23 27.65
N GLY A 384 15.11 8.40 27.02
CA GLY A 384 16.18 7.40 27.04
C GLY A 384 17.30 7.77 26.07
N PRO A 385 18.36 6.94 25.99
CA PRO A 385 19.46 7.12 25.03
C PRO A 385 18.99 6.89 23.60
N GLN A 386 19.71 7.43 22.61
CA GLN A 386 19.41 7.34 21.17
C GLN A 386 18.99 5.92 20.70
N GLU A 387 19.67 4.88 21.18
CA GLU A 387 19.41 3.47 20.87
C GLU A 387 17.98 3.02 21.25
N HIS A 388 17.42 3.63 22.30
CA HIS A 388 16.03 3.43 22.71
C HIS A 388 15.07 3.92 21.63
N GLN A 389 15.26 5.14 21.10
CA GLN A 389 14.38 5.68 20.04
C GLN A 389 14.60 5.01 18.69
N GLU A 390 15.81 4.53 18.39
CA GLU A 390 16.04 3.67 17.22
C GLU A 390 15.24 2.37 17.32
N SER A 391 15.27 1.71 18.47
CA SER A 391 14.54 0.48 18.73
C SER A 391 13.03 0.71 18.73
N PHE A 392 12.58 1.78 19.39
CA PHE A 392 11.19 2.24 19.39
C PHE A 392 10.65 2.42 17.97
N LEU A 393 11.39 3.14 17.13
CA LEU A 393 10.97 3.39 15.75
C LEU A 393 10.97 2.11 14.90
N LYS A 394 11.98 1.24 15.05
CA LYS A 394 12.03 -0.07 14.38
C LYS A 394 10.83 -0.95 14.77
N ASN A 395 10.45 -0.95 16.05
CA ASN A 395 9.29 -1.70 16.54
C ASN A 395 7.98 -1.15 15.94
N ASN A 396 7.82 0.16 15.92
CA ASN A 396 6.66 0.81 15.32
C ASN A 396 6.55 0.56 13.81
N LEU A 397 7.66 0.49 13.08
CA LEU A 397 7.66 0.13 11.66
C LEU A 397 7.26 -1.33 11.40
N LYS A 398 7.49 -2.22 12.37
CA LYS A 398 7.09 -3.64 12.33
C LYS A 398 5.66 -3.90 12.84
N SER A 399 5.03 -2.89 13.43
CA SER A 399 3.65 -2.99 13.89
C SER A 399 2.71 -3.28 12.72
N LYS A 400 1.74 -4.18 12.93
CA LYS A 400 0.75 -4.57 11.92
C LYS A 400 -0.53 -3.72 11.99
N ASN A 401 -0.83 -3.14 13.15
CA ASN A 401 -2.03 -2.34 13.36
C ASN A 401 -1.77 -0.84 13.40
N SER A 402 -0.51 -0.40 13.54
CA SER A 402 -0.10 1.00 13.59
C SER A 402 1.07 1.29 12.66
N PHE A 403 1.29 2.56 12.32
CA PHE A 403 2.52 2.98 11.65
C PHE A 403 2.98 4.37 12.11
N PRO A 404 4.31 4.62 12.15
CA PRO A 404 4.88 5.86 12.64
C PRO A 404 4.87 6.95 11.57
N VAL A 405 4.56 8.18 11.98
CA VAL A 405 4.33 9.33 11.10
C VAL A 405 5.08 10.55 11.61
N ILE A 406 5.70 11.29 10.69
CA ILE A 406 6.28 12.61 10.94
C ILE A 406 5.41 13.67 10.26
N GLY A 407 4.98 14.65 11.04
CA GLY A 407 4.35 15.86 10.52
C GLY A 407 5.40 16.91 10.16
N CYS A 408 5.22 17.56 9.01
CA CYS A 408 6.08 18.64 8.54
C CYS A 408 5.28 19.89 8.15
N TRP A 409 5.84 21.06 8.45
CA TRP A 409 5.43 22.36 7.90
C TRP A 409 6.46 22.84 6.89
N ASP A 410 6.06 23.01 5.63
CA ASP A 410 6.98 23.33 4.50
C ASP A 410 8.24 22.45 4.50
N GLY A 411 8.05 21.16 4.79
CA GLY A 411 9.13 20.16 4.85
C GLY A 411 9.89 20.09 6.17
N LYS A 412 9.72 21.04 7.10
CA LYS A 412 10.36 21.02 8.43
C LYS A 412 9.59 20.13 9.42
N PRO A 413 10.19 19.03 9.94
CA PRO A 413 9.56 18.16 10.93
C PRO A 413 9.16 18.93 12.20
N PHE A 414 7.97 18.67 12.74
CA PHE A 414 7.47 19.34 13.95
C PHE A 414 6.92 18.41 15.04
N GLY A 415 6.46 17.23 14.66
CA GLY A 415 5.80 16.31 15.56
C GLY A 415 5.78 14.89 15.04
N TYR A 416 5.57 13.97 15.97
CA TYR A 416 5.47 12.53 15.73
C TYR A 416 4.07 12.04 16.06
N PHE A 417 3.58 11.12 15.23
CA PHE A 417 2.25 10.55 15.35
C PHE A 417 2.30 9.05 15.09
N GLU A 418 1.36 8.31 15.66
CA GLU A 418 1.15 6.89 15.35
C GLU A 418 -0.31 6.76 14.93
N ILE A 419 -0.58 6.34 13.69
CA ILE A 419 -1.96 6.17 13.22
C ILE A 419 -2.28 4.68 13.21
N TYR A 420 -3.33 4.27 13.92
CA TYR A 420 -3.60 2.87 14.20
C TYR A 420 -5.05 2.45 13.90
N TRP A 421 -5.25 1.13 13.72
CA TRP A 421 -6.55 0.48 13.71
C TRP A 421 -7.00 0.21 15.15
N ALA A 422 -8.04 0.91 15.60
CA ALA A 422 -8.43 0.94 17.02
C ALA A 422 -8.83 -0.44 17.56
N LYS A 423 -9.43 -1.29 16.71
CA LYS A 423 -9.90 -2.63 17.09
C LYS A 423 -8.77 -3.56 17.54
N GLU A 424 -7.62 -3.48 16.87
CA GLU A 424 -6.44 -4.31 17.14
C GLU A 424 -5.50 -3.68 18.18
N ASP A 425 -5.64 -2.37 18.37
CA ASP A 425 -4.84 -1.63 19.34
C ASP A 425 -5.17 -2.01 20.78
N ASN A 426 -4.29 -1.64 21.73
CA ASN A 426 -4.56 -1.78 23.15
C ASN A 426 -5.87 -1.09 23.57
N LEU A 427 -6.27 -0.02 22.88
CA LEU A 427 -7.57 0.62 23.05
C LEU A 427 -8.74 -0.37 22.85
N GLY A 428 -8.74 -1.13 21.75
CA GLY A 428 -9.80 -2.08 21.41
C GLY A 428 -9.98 -3.21 22.42
N LYS A 429 -8.96 -3.50 23.24
CA LYS A 429 -9.04 -4.48 24.34
C LYS A 429 -9.83 -3.96 25.55
N HIS A 430 -9.88 -2.65 25.74
CA HIS A 430 -10.51 -2.01 26.91
C HIS A 430 -11.84 -1.31 26.55
N VAL A 431 -12.10 -1.11 25.26
CA VAL A 431 -13.29 -0.42 24.76
C VAL A 431 -14.14 -1.40 23.95
N PRO A 432 -15.31 -1.81 24.45
CA PRO A 432 -16.23 -2.63 23.67
C PRO A 432 -16.84 -1.79 22.54
N GLY A 433 -17.26 -2.46 21.46
CA GLY A 433 -17.96 -1.83 20.35
C GLY A 433 -17.08 -0.99 19.42
N VAL A 434 -15.76 -1.15 19.46
CA VAL A 434 -14.86 -0.57 18.45
C VAL A 434 -15.12 -1.24 17.10
N GLY A 435 -15.44 -0.43 16.10
CA GLY A 435 -15.79 -0.87 14.76
C GLY A 435 -14.61 -1.50 14.01
N ASP A 436 -14.92 -2.29 13.00
CA ASP A 436 -13.93 -2.98 12.17
C ASP A 436 -12.94 -2.03 11.49
N TYR A 437 -13.35 -0.78 11.21
CA TYR A 437 -12.55 0.21 10.50
C TYR A 437 -12.26 1.45 11.35
N ASP A 438 -12.62 1.46 12.62
CA ASP A 438 -12.33 2.60 13.48
C ASP A 438 -10.82 2.81 13.60
N ARG A 439 -10.43 4.08 13.54
CA ARG A 439 -9.03 4.51 13.60
C ARG A 439 -8.76 5.23 14.90
N GLY A 440 -7.50 5.33 15.26
CA GLY A 440 -7.06 6.27 16.27
C GLY A 440 -5.67 6.78 15.96
N PHE A 441 -5.22 7.75 16.74
CA PHE A 441 -3.84 8.17 16.67
C PHE A 441 -3.27 8.65 17.99
N HIS A 442 -1.97 8.41 18.19
CA HIS A 442 -1.19 9.06 19.23
C HIS A 442 -0.42 10.24 18.65
N CYS A 443 -0.10 11.23 19.46
CA CYS A 443 0.62 12.41 19.01
C CYS A 443 1.57 12.99 20.07
N LEU A 444 2.70 13.51 19.60
CA LEU A 444 3.55 14.45 20.33
C LEU A 444 3.99 15.58 19.40
N ILE A 445 4.04 16.79 19.94
CA ILE A 445 4.61 17.94 19.25
C ILE A 445 5.95 18.26 19.92
N GLY A 446 7.02 18.10 19.17
CA GLY A 446 8.38 18.28 19.64
C GLY A 446 8.85 19.72 19.52
N GLU A 447 8.68 20.31 18.34
CA GLU A 447 9.16 21.67 18.08
C GLU A 447 8.24 22.74 18.67
N GLN A 448 8.81 23.64 19.47
CA GLN A 448 8.06 24.67 20.20
C GLN A 448 7.41 25.71 19.28
N GLU A 449 8.08 26.06 18.18
CA GLU A 449 7.61 27.07 17.20
C GLU A 449 6.30 26.67 16.50
N PHE A 450 5.99 25.37 16.46
CA PHE A 450 4.82 24.82 15.77
C PHE A 450 3.67 24.50 16.73
N ARG A 451 3.74 24.99 17.97
CA ARG A 451 2.67 24.86 18.97
C ARG A 451 1.68 26.01 18.89
N GLY A 452 0.53 25.81 19.53
CA GLY A 452 -0.51 26.83 19.69
C GLY A 452 -1.85 26.41 19.10
N LYS A 453 -2.94 26.96 19.64
CA LYS A 453 -4.32 26.64 19.26
C LYS A 453 -4.54 26.70 17.74
N HIS A 454 -4.00 27.74 17.10
CA HIS A 454 -4.12 27.98 15.66
C HIS A 454 -3.52 26.86 14.79
N ARG A 455 -2.42 26.20 15.22
CA ARG A 455 -1.84 25.06 14.50
C ARG A 455 -2.43 23.72 14.92
N VAL A 456 -2.79 23.56 16.20
CA VAL A 456 -3.32 22.30 16.74
C VAL A 456 -4.60 21.88 16.04
N LYS A 457 -5.56 22.80 15.89
CA LYS A 457 -6.80 22.51 15.16
C LYS A 457 -6.54 22.07 13.71
N VAL A 458 -5.51 22.65 13.08
CA VAL A 458 -5.15 22.37 11.69
C VAL A 458 -4.60 20.97 11.51
N TRP A 459 -3.59 20.57 12.29
CA TRP A 459 -3.01 19.23 12.15
C TRP A 459 -3.92 18.14 12.71
N LEU A 460 -4.71 18.40 13.76
CA LEU A 460 -5.72 17.45 14.26
C LEU A 460 -6.77 17.13 13.18
N SER A 461 -7.38 18.17 12.60
CA SER A 461 -8.37 17.98 11.53
C SER A 461 -7.78 17.33 10.29
N ALA A 462 -6.48 17.52 10.02
CA ALA A 462 -5.79 16.87 8.91
C ALA A 462 -5.55 15.37 9.13
N LEU A 463 -5.21 14.94 10.35
CA LEU A 463 -5.10 13.51 10.69
C LEU A 463 -6.45 12.79 10.61
N VAL A 464 -7.51 13.43 11.12
CA VAL A 464 -8.89 12.94 11.01
C VAL A 464 -9.29 12.84 9.53
N HIS A 465 -9.02 13.88 8.74
CA HIS A 465 -9.26 13.87 7.30
C HIS A 465 -8.52 12.73 6.58
N TYR A 466 -7.25 12.50 6.91
CA TYR A 466 -6.52 11.36 6.36
C TYR A 466 -7.20 10.02 6.72
N CYS A 467 -7.65 9.82 7.95
CA CYS A 467 -8.34 8.59 8.34
C CYS A 467 -9.60 8.35 7.48
N TRP A 468 -10.35 9.42 7.17
CA TRP A 468 -11.51 9.34 6.29
C TRP A 468 -11.18 8.96 4.85
N LEU A 469 -10.07 9.49 4.32
CA LEU A 469 -9.59 9.24 2.95
C LEU A 469 -8.92 7.87 2.80
N ALA A 470 -8.27 7.38 3.86
CA ALA A 470 -7.53 6.12 3.84
C ALA A 470 -8.46 4.91 3.68
N ASP A 471 -9.63 4.92 4.32
CA ASP A 471 -10.69 3.93 4.10
C ASP A 471 -12.07 4.56 4.32
N ASN A 472 -12.91 4.54 3.29
CA ASN A 472 -14.26 5.12 3.32
C ASN A 472 -15.18 4.43 4.34
N ARG A 473 -14.83 3.23 4.84
CA ARG A 473 -15.59 2.51 5.87
C ARG A 473 -15.24 2.94 7.29
N THR A 474 -14.22 3.78 7.47
CA THR A 474 -13.86 4.34 8.79
C THR A 474 -14.99 5.25 9.26
N GLU A 475 -15.66 4.94 10.36
CA GLU A 475 -16.78 5.76 10.87
C GLU A 475 -16.40 6.60 12.09
N THR A 476 -15.40 6.17 12.86
CA THR A 476 -14.93 6.86 14.06
C THR A 476 -13.41 6.99 14.09
N VAL A 477 -12.93 8.15 14.55
CA VAL A 477 -11.53 8.35 14.96
C VAL A 477 -11.48 8.57 16.47
N MET A 478 -10.59 7.87 17.17
CA MET A 478 -10.49 7.84 18.63
C MET A 478 -9.13 8.32 19.16
N LEU A 479 -9.13 8.89 20.36
CA LEU A 479 -7.94 9.18 21.15
C LEU A 479 -8.19 8.91 22.64
N GLU A 480 -7.12 8.59 23.36
CA GLU A 480 -7.13 8.29 24.80
C GLU A 480 -6.06 9.09 25.57
N PRO A 481 -6.12 10.44 25.56
CA PRO A 481 -5.23 11.25 26.40
C PRO A 481 -5.47 10.96 27.88
N ARG A 482 -4.39 11.03 28.68
CA ARG A 482 -4.49 10.96 30.14
C ARG A 482 -5.48 11.99 30.69
N VAL A 483 -6.18 11.65 31.77
CA VAL A 483 -7.20 12.54 32.36
C VAL A 483 -6.65 13.89 32.82
N ASP A 484 -5.39 13.94 33.22
CA ASP A 484 -4.66 15.15 33.64
C ASP A 484 -4.14 16.01 32.47
N ASN A 485 -4.27 15.54 31.22
CA ASN A 485 -3.91 16.32 30.04
C ASN A 485 -5.10 17.17 29.55
N GLU A 486 -5.59 18.05 30.43
CA GLU A 486 -6.76 18.90 30.19
C GLU A 486 -6.60 19.77 28.93
N LYS A 487 -5.37 20.20 28.64
CA LYS A 487 -5.06 21.02 27.46
C LYS A 487 -5.29 20.26 26.15
N LEU A 488 -4.86 19.01 26.06
CA LEU A 488 -5.12 18.19 24.88
C LEU A 488 -6.61 17.84 24.77
N LYS A 489 -7.27 17.55 25.89
CA LYS A 489 -8.73 17.34 25.93
C LYS A 489 -9.48 18.56 25.34
N SER A 490 -9.18 19.77 25.81
CA SER A 490 -9.80 21.00 25.31
C SER A 490 -9.55 21.22 23.81
N TYR A 491 -8.35 20.92 23.32
CA TYR A 491 -8.08 21.00 21.88
C TYR A 491 -8.86 20.00 21.04
N LEU A 492 -9.11 18.80 21.58
CA LEU A 492 -9.92 17.78 20.92
C LEU A 492 -11.39 18.22 20.86
N GLU A 493 -11.93 18.76 21.97
CA GLU A 493 -13.28 19.33 22.01
C GLU A 493 -13.44 20.49 21.02
N ASP A 494 -12.47 21.42 20.97
CA ASP A 494 -12.42 22.53 20.00
C ASP A 494 -12.33 22.05 18.53
N ALA A 495 -11.84 20.82 18.31
CA ALA A 495 -11.73 20.18 16.99
C ALA A 495 -12.95 19.30 16.64
N GLY A 496 -13.93 19.20 17.54
CA GLY A 496 -15.18 18.46 17.31
C GLY A 496 -15.21 17.04 17.89
N PHE A 497 -14.20 16.63 18.67
CA PHE A 497 -14.27 15.39 19.43
C PHE A 497 -15.18 15.56 20.64
N TYR A 498 -15.89 14.50 21.02
CA TYR A 498 -16.61 14.43 22.29
C TYR A 498 -15.93 13.41 23.22
N LYS A 499 -15.95 13.68 24.53
CA LYS A 499 -15.59 12.69 25.56
C LYS A 499 -16.74 11.71 25.70
N GLU A 500 -16.52 10.44 25.36
CA GLU A 500 -17.52 9.40 25.58
C GLU A 500 -17.56 8.97 27.06
N ARG A 501 -16.40 8.61 27.60
CA ARG A 501 -16.22 8.16 28.99
C ARG A 501 -14.75 8.20 29.37
N GLU A 502 -14.44 7.77 30.59
CA GLU A 502 -13.06 7.45 30.97
C GLU A 502 -12.81 5.94 30.84
N VAL A 503 -11.55 5.60 30.55
CA VAL A 503 -11.08 4.23 30.40
C VAL A 503 -9.82 4.05 31.24
N SER A 504 -9.82 3.02 32.07
CA SER A 504 -8.67 2.62 32.88
C SER A 504 -7.80 1.65 32.10
N PHE A 505 -6.57 2.06 31.81
CA PHE A 505 -5.51 1.19 31.32
C PHE A 505 -4.58 0.82 32.48
N PRO A 506 -3.82 -0.29 32.40
CA PRO A 506 -2.91 -0.70 33.47
C PRO A 506 -1.92 0.39 33.92
N HIS A 507 -1.54 1.30 33.03
CA HIS A 507 -0.54 2.35 33.26
C HIS A 507 -1.13 3.78 33.32
N LYS A 508 -2.43 3.99 33.05
CA LYS A 508 -3.04 5.33 33.05
C LYS A 508 -4.56 5.32 33.10
N GLN A 509 -5.13 6.39 33.68
CA GLN A 509 -6.53 6.75 33.48
C GLN A 509 -6.65 7.73 32.29
N SER A 510 -7.53 7.45 31.33
CA SER A 510 -7.63 8.23 30.09
C SER A 510 -9.06 8.71 29.78
N ASN A 511 -9.18 9.89 29.18
CA ASN A 511 -10.41 10.35 28.54
C ASN A 511 -10.54 9.68 27.17
N LEU A 512 -11.58 8.86 26.94
CA LEU A 512 -11.88 8.35 25.61
C LEU A 512 -12.59 9.44 24.79
N MET A 513 -11.86 10.02 23.84
CA MET A 513 -12.32 11.06 22.94
C MET A 513 -12.65 10.43 21.58
N LYS A 514 -13.80 10.77 21.00
CA LYS A 514 -14.22 10.26 19.69
C LYS A 514 -14.69 11.39 18.78
N ILE A 515 -14.46 11.23 17.48
CA ILE A 515 -15.12 12.02 16.44
C ILE A 515 -15.70 11.08 15.41
N ARG A 516 -16.97 11.29 15.06
CA ARG A 516 -17.67 10.50 14.04
C ARG A 516 -17.60 11.19 12.69
N ARG A 517 -17.61 10.39 11.61
CA ARG A 517 -17.58 10.88 10.22
C ARG A 517 -18.73 11.84 9.92
N ASP A 518 -19.94 11.50 10.36
CA ASP A 518 -21.15 12.30 10.15
C ASP A 518 -21.17 13.64 10.89
N ALA A 519 -20.46 13.73 12.02
CA ALA A 519 -20.32 14.96 12.80
C ALA A 519 -19.16 15.85 12.33
N TRP A 520 -18.25 15.35 11.49
CA TRP A 520 -17.08 16.09 11.02
C TRP A 520 -17.43 17.02 9.85
N SER A 521 -17.30 18.32 10.05
CA SER A 521 -17.69 19.33 9.05
C SER A 521 -16.65 19.57 7.95
N GLY A 522 -15.38 19.30 8.24
CA GLY A 522 -14.32 19.52 7.26
C GLY A 522 -12.95 19.84 7.87
N PRO A 523 -11.92 19.96 7.01
CA PRO A 523 -10.58 20.34 7.43
C PRO A 523 -10.53 21.79 7.92
N ALA A 524 -9.77 22.08 8.98
CA ALA A 524 -9.52 23.46 9.38
C ALA A 524 -8.59 24.17 8.38
N ILE A 525 -8.90 25.44 8.11
CA ILE A 525 -8.28 26.29 7.08
C ILE A 525 -7.22 27.20 7.67
#